data_AF-A0A4P9Y9B1-F1
#
_entry.id   AF-A0A4P9Y9B1-F1
#
_cell.length_a   1.000
_cell.length_b   1.000
_cell.length_c   1.000
_cell.angle_alpha   90.00
_cell.angle_beta   90.00
_cell.angle_gamma   90.00
#
_symmetry.space_group_name_H-M   'P 1'
#
loop_
_entity.id
_entity.type
_entity.pdbx_description
1 polymer ?
#
loop_
_entity_poly.entity_id
_entity_poly.type
_entity_poly.pdbx_seq_one_letter_code
_entity_poly.pdbx_strand_id
1 'polypeptide(L)'
;STGDLETPLGHVPLRFGVPYLLCHQGHCEHYISFLDAKEERASSHSLLSPRITHASAIRDSENPYPMVLFRGKLARHRCRICNNYPAEYVTINDVMSGETPCFFCQYCFEPFHCDSQGNSLGQ
;
A
#
# COMPACT_ATOMS: atom_id res chain seq x y z
N SER A 1 -33.75 22.62 -13.43
CA SER A 1 -32.27 22.63 -13.31
C SER A 1 -31.90 21.89 -12.03
N THR A 2 -32.03 20.57 -12.03
CA THR A 2 -31.57 19.70 -10.95
C THR A 2 -30.08 19.55 -11.12
N GLY A 3 -29.31 20.40 -10.43
CA GLY A 3 -27.86 20.32 -10.44
C GLY A 3 -27.42 18.97 -9.88
N ASP A 4 -26.52 18.31 -10.59
CA ASP A 4 -25.87 17.09 -10.15
C ASP A 4 -25.11 17.39 -8.85
N LEU A 5 -25.75 17.09 -7.71
CA LEU A 5 -25.13 17.22 -6.40
C LEU A 5 -24.22 16.01 -6.20
N GLU A 6 -23.00 16.12 -6.72
CA GLU A 6 -21.94 15.15 -6.46
C GLU A 6 -21.54 15.25 -4.97
N THR A 7 -22.16 14.43 -4.13
CA THR A 7 -21.76 14.34 -2.72
C THR A 7 -20.64 13.33 -2.56
N PRO A 8 -19.42 13.73 -2.14
CA PRO A 8 -18.34 12.80 -1.85
C PRO A 8 -18.72 11.84 -0.72
N LEU A 9 -18.36 10.56 -0.86
CA LEU A 9 -18.75 9.48 0.04
C LEU A 9 -18.43 9.76 1.52
N GLY A 10 -17.35 10.50 1.81
CA GLY A 10 -16.94 10.88 3.17
C GLY A 10 -17.88 11.85 3.90
N HIS A 11 -18.87 12.42 3.22
CA HIS A 11 -19.87 13.33 3.81
C HIS A 11 -21.24 12.69 3.98
N VAL A 12 -21.39 11.40 3.67
CA VAL A 12 -22.64 10.65 3.85
C VAL A 12 -22.49 9.69 5.04
N PRO A 13 -23.38 9.73 6.05
CA PRO A 13 -23.34 8.76 7.14
C PRO A 13 -23.60 7.34 6.60
N LEU A 14 -22.58 6.49 6.68
CA LEU A 14 -22.60 5.13 6.13
C LEU A 14 -23.16 4.14 7.14
N ARG A 15 -24.11 3.31 6.71
CA ARG A 15 -24.73 2.23 7.47
C ARG A 15 -24.46 0.92 6.75
N PHE A 16 -24.02 -0.08 7.52
CA PHE A 16 -23.82 -1.43 6.99
C PHE A 16 -25.15 -2.16 6.82
N GLY A 17 -25.24 -3.01 5.80
CA GLY A 17 -26.41 -3.84 5.50
C GLY A 17 -27.57 -3.11 4.82
N VAL A 18 -27.44 -1.82 4.51
CA VAL A 18 -28.48 -1.03 3.82
C VAL A 18 -28.07 -0.75 2.38
N PRO A 19 -28.95 -0.93 1.38
CA PRO A 19 -28.67 -0.57 0.01
C PRO A 19 -28.76 0.95 -0.21
N TYR A 20 -27.80 1.49 -0.95
CA TYR A 20 -27.73 2.87 -1.40
C TYR A 20 -27.87 2.94 -2.91
N LEU A 21 -28.50 3.98 -3.44
CA LEU A 21 -28.60 4.21 -4.87
C LEU A 21 -27.48 5.15 -5.33
N LEU A 22 -26.60 4.65 -6.20
CA LEU A 22 -25.63 5.47 -6.92
C LEU A 22 -26.14 5.70 -8.34
N CYS A 23 -26.34 6.96 -8.71
CA CYS A 23 -26.63 7.34 -10.08
C CYS A 23 -25.37 7.91 -10.73
N HIS A 24 -24.81 7.22 -11.72
CA HIS A 24 -23.64 7.71 -12.45
C HIS A 24 -24.11 8.66 -13.55
N GLN A 25 -23.83 9.96 -13.34
CA GLN A 25 -24.12 11.06 -14.27
C GLN A 25 -25.56 11.10 -14.80
N GLY A 26 -26.54 10.64 -14.01
CA GLY A 26 -27.95 10.63 -14.38
C GLY A 26 -28.37 9.54 -15.37
N HIS A 27 -27.44 8.68 -15.81
CA HIS A 27 -27.66 7.78 -16.96
C HIS A 27 -27.70 6.29 -16.57
N CYS A 28 -27.16 5.91 -15.42
CA CYS A 28 -27.31 4.55 -14.90
C CYS A 28 -27.41 4.50 -13.38
N GLU A 29 -28.34 3.67 -12.91
CA GLU A 29 -28.68 3.48 -11.51
C GLU A 29 -28.06 2.17 -10.99
N HIS A 30 -27.33 2.26 -9.89
CA HIS A 30 -26.63 1.13 -9.28
C HIS A 30 -26.95 1.03 -7.80
N TYR A 31 -27.38 -0.14 -7.36
CA TYR A 31 -27.51 -0.42 -5.93
C TYR A 31 -26.16 -0.82 -5.36
N ILE A 32 -25.75 -0.10 -4.31
CA ILE A 32 -24.51 -0.31 -3.58
C ILE A 32 -24.83 -0.60 -2.12
N SER A 33 -24.43 -1.77 -1.63
CA SER A 33 -24.54 -2.10 -0.20
C SER A 33 -23.15 -2.29 0.40
N PHE A 34 -22.93 -1.68 1.56
CA PHE A 34 -21.74 -1.93 2.38
C PHE A 34 -22.09 -3.04 3.38
N LEU A 35 -21.45 -4.19 3.29
CA LEU A 35 -21.81 -5.35 4.12
C LEU A 35 -20.94 -5.46 5.36
N ASP A 36 -19.63 -5.30 5.22
CA ASP A 36 -18.67 -5.44 6.32
C ASP A 36 -17.61 -4.34 6.28
N ALA A 37 -17.20 -3.87 7.47
CA ALA A 37 -15.92 -3.21 7.69
C ALA A 37 -14.95 -4.22 8.28
N LYS A 38 -13.94 -4.63 7.52
CA LYS A 38 -12.85 -5.44 8.07
C LYS A 38 -11.80 -4.50 8.64
N GLU A 39 -11.60 -4.56 9.95
CA GLU A 39 -10.46 -3.93 10.61
C GLU A 39 -9.20 -4.75 10.28
N GLU A 40 -8.57 -4.47 9.13
CA GLU A 40 -7.23 -4.97 8.87
C GLU A 40 -6.22 -3.93 9.38
N ARG A 41 -5.23 -4.37 10.16
CA ARG A 41 -4.12 -3.55 10.67
C ARG A 41 -3.43 -2.81 9.51
N ALA A 42 -3.87 -1.59 9.24
CA ALA A 42 -3.21 -0.46 8.59
C ALA A 42 -2.17 -0.73 7.47
N SER A 43 -2.33 -1.78 6.64
CA SER A 43 -1.35 -2.04 5.58
C SER A 43 -1.89 -2.65 4.28
N SER A 44 -3.20 -2.91 4.18
CA SER A 44 -3.82 -3.29 2.91
C SER A 44 -4.96 -2.34 2.58
N HIS A 45 -4.86 -1.67 1.44
CA HIS A 45 -5.94 -0.86 0.89
C HIS A 45 -7.12 -1.76 0.47
N SER A 46 -8.05 -2.01 1.40
CA SER A 46 -9.45 -2.32 1.09
C SER A 46 -10.29 -2.06 2.34
N LEU A 47 -10.52 -0.77 2.63
CA LEU A 47 -11.24 -0.37 3.84
C LEU A 47 -12.77 -0.41 3.70
N LEU A 48 -13.31 -0.61 2.50
CA LEU A 48 -14.74 -0.78 2.26
C LEU A 48 -14.87 -1.66 1.02
N SER A 49 -15.64 -2.74 1.10
CA SER A 49 -15.98 -3.56 -0.08
C SER A 49 -17.45 -3.34 -0.46
N PRO A 50 -17.79 -2.22 -1.13
CA PRO A 50 -19.12 -2.01 -1.68
C PRO A 50 -19.46 -3.10 -2.68
N ARG A 51 -20.61 -3.75 -2.51
CA ARG A 51 -21.16 -4.63 -3.56
C ARG A 51 -22.01 -3.77 -4.49
N ILE A 52 -21.57 -3.62 -5.74
CA ILE A 52 -22.33 -2.94 -6.79
C ILE A 52 -23.06 -4.02 -7.58
N THR A 53 -24.38 -4.09 -7.42
CA THR A 53 -25.21 -5.01 -8.20
C THR A 53 -25.97 -4.23 -9.27
N HIS A 54 -25.68 -4.49 -10.54
CA HIS A 54 -26.55 -4.07 -11.63
C HIS A 54 -27.78 -5.00 -11.66
N ALA A 55 -28.95 -4.49 -12.02
CA ALA A 55 -30.21 -5.26 -12.02
C ALA A 55 -30.16 -6.55 -12.86
N SER A 56 -29.20 -6.66 -13.79
CA SER A 56 -28.98 -7.83 -14.65
C SER A 56 -27.89 -8.80 -14.16
N ALA A 57 -27.14 -8.48 -13.09
CA ALA A 57 -25.94 -9.22 -12.69
C ALA A 57 -26.20 -10.27 -11.58
N ILE A 58 -27.42 -10.79 -11.49
CA ILE A 58 -27.76 -11.91 -10.60
C ILE A 58 -27.37 -13.20 -11.30
N ARG A 59 -26.08 -13.52 -11.30
CA ARG A 59 -25.45 -14.83 -11.50
C ARG A 59 -23.96 -14.61 -11.71
N ASP A 60 -23.15 -14.94 -10.71
CA ASP A 60 -22.15 -16.00 -10.85
C ASP A 60 -21.14 -16.05 -9.70
N SER A 61 -20.92 -17.29 -9.28
CA SER A 61 -19.73 -17.86 -8.65
C SER A 61 -19.42 -17.53 -7.18
N GLU A 62 -19.19 -18.63 -6.46
CA GLU A 62 -18.61 -18.68 -5.12
C GLU A 62 -17.34 -17.82 -5.07
N ASN A 63 -17.40 -16.76 -4.26
CA ASN A 63 -16.32 -15.81 -3.98
C ASN A 63 -15.97 -14.80 -5.10
N PRO A 64 -16.72 -13.68 -5.23
CA PRO A 64 -16.47 -12.63 -6.22
C PRO A 64 -15.28 -11.70 -5.89
N TYR A 65 -14.44 -12.06 -4.92
CA TYR A 65 -13.32 -11.23 -4.49
C TYR A 65 -12.00 -11.82 -4.97
N PRO A 66 -11.10 -11.01 -5.56
CA PRO A 66 -9.77 -11.48 -5.91
C PRO A 66 -9.06 -11.96 -4.64
N MET A 67 -8.83 -13.27 -4.57
CA MET A 67 -8.04 -13.87 -3.52
C MET A 67 -6.58 -13.51 -3.78
N VAL A 68 -5.88 -13.04 -2.74
CA VAL A 68 -4.43 -12.85 -2.83
C VAL A 68 -3.78 -14.22 -2.90
N LEU A 69 -3.53 -14.72 -4.12
CA LEU A 69 -2.96 -16.05 -4.35
C LEU A 69 -1.49 -16.12 -3.96
N PHE A 70 -0.78 -15.00 -4.01
CA PHE A 70 0.63 -14.90 -3.67
C PHE A 70 0.97 -13.51 -3.12
N ARG A 71 1.71 -13.47 -2.01
CA ARG A 71 2.40 -12.26 -1.55
C ARG A 71 3.89 -12.50 -1.71
N GLY A 72 4.50 -11.80 -2.67
CA GLY A 72 5.95 -11.80 -2.82
C GLY A 72 6.60 -11.29 -1.53
N LYS A 73 7.54 -12.06 -0.97
CA LYS A 73 8.40 -11.53 0.08
C LYS A 73 9.35 -10.54 -0.57
N LEU A 74 9.23 -9.25 -0.24
CA LEU A 74 10.26 -8.28 -0.59
C LEU A 74 11.52 -8.67 0.18
N ALA A 75 12.47 -9.31 -0.50
CA ALA A 75 13.77 -9.62 0.08
C ALA A 75 14.53 -8.30 0.26
N ARG A 76 14.70 -7.88 1.52
CA ARG A 76 15.55 -6.75 1.85
C ARG A 76 17.00 -7.23 1.91
N HIS A 77 17.90 -6.52 1.23
CA HIS A 77 19.34 -6.78 1.36
C HIS A 77 19.76 -6.63 2.82
N ARG A 78 20.70 -7.47 3.27
CA ARG A 78 21.31 -7.34 4.60
C ARG A 78 22.53 -6.43 4.52
N CYS A 79 22.83 -5.75 5.61
CA CYS A 79 24.05 -4.98 5.75
C CYS A 79 25.28 -5.88 5.51
N ARG A 80 26.20 -5.43 4.66
CA ARG A 80 27.44 -6.15 4.34
C ARG A 80 28.39 -6.27 5.53
N ILE A 81 28.41 -5.25 6.38
CA ILE A 81 29.31 -5.16 7.53
C ILE A 81 28.87 -6.08 8.68
N CYS A 82 27.61 -5.99 9.11
CA CYS A 82 27.13 -6.72 10.29
C CYS A 82 26.26 -7.95 9.97
N ASN A 83 25.71 -8.05 8.76
CA ASN A 83 24.77 -9.11 8.32
C ASN A 83 23.53 -9.33 9.21
N ASN A 84 23.26 -8.42 10.15
CA ASN A 84 22.21 -8.54 11.16
C ASN A 84 21.01 -7.66 10.85
N TYR A 85 21.28 -6.41 10.46
CA TYR A 85 20.25 -5.42 10.17
C TYR A 85 19.98 -5.33 8.65
N PRO A 86 18.73 -5.00 8.24
CA PRO A 86 18.44 -4.70 6.85
C PRO A 86 19.25 -3.49 6.38
N ALA A 87 19.60 -3.49 5.11
CA ALA A 87 20.25 -2.36 4.49
C ALA A 87 19.27 -1.20 4.27
N GLU A 88 19.75 0.00 4.56
CA GLU A 88 19.05 1.28 4.38
C GLU A 88 19.83 2.20 3.42
N TYR A 89 21.14 1.98 3.31
CA TYR A 89 22.05 2.74 2.45
C TYR A 89 22.66 1.81 1.40
N VAL A 90 22.83 2.33 0.19
CA VAL A 90 23.56 1.69 -0.90
C VAL A 90 24.63 2.64 -1.40
N THR A 91 25.86 2.14 -1.54
CA THR A 91 26.96 2.88 -2.14
C THR A 91 27.30 2.28 -3.50
N ILE A 92 27.62 3.16 -4.45
CA ILE A 92 28.01 2.80 -5.82
C ILE A 92 29.40 3.38 -6.07
N ASN A 93 30.30 2.53 -6.56
CA ASN A 93 31.71 2.87 -6.83
C ASN A 93 32.42 3.47 -5.60
N ASP A 94 32.03 3.02 -4.41
CA ASP A 94 32.68 3.43 -3.17
C ASP A 94 34.03 2.72 -3.04
N VAL A 95 35.08 3.53 -2.96
CA VAL A 95 36.47 3.09 -2.82
C VAL A 95 36.68 2.33 -1.52
N MET A 96 35.94 2.68 -0.46
CA MET A 96 36.08 2.06 0.87
C MET A 96 35.41 0.69 0.93
N SER A 97 34.28 0.51 0.24
CA SER A 97 33.46 -0.72 0.27
C SER A 97 34.10 -1.94 -0.40
N GLY A 98 35.04 -1.76 -1.33
CA GLY A 98 35.66 -2.87 -2.08
C GLY A 98 34.74 -3.64 -3.04
N GLU A 99 33.44 -3.35 -3.05
CA GLU A 99 32.44 -3.89 -3.97
C GLU A 99 31.40 -2.80 -4.34
N THR A 100 30.77 -2.94 -5.51
CA THR A 100 29.72 -2.03 -5.99
C THR A 100 28.60 -2.84 -6.66
N PRO A 101 27.32 -2.70 -6.25
CA PRO A 101 26.82 -1.93 -5.10
C PRO A 101 27.18 -2.58 -3.75
N CYS A 102 27.47 -1.77 -2.74
CA CYS A 102 27.61 -2.23 -1.35
C CYS A 102 26.44 -1.73 -0.48
N PHE A 103 25.97 -2.57 0.43
CA PHE A 103 24.74 -2.34 1.21
C PHE A 103 25.06 -2.18 2.71
N PHE A 104 24.55 -1.13 3.34
CA PHE A 104 24.78 -0.80 4.75
C PHE A 104 23.49 -0.58 5.52
N CYS A 105 23.44 -0.98 6.80
CA CYS A 105 22.40 -0.53 7.71
C CYS A 105 22.75 0.84 8.31
N GLN A 106 21.76 1.51 8.92
CA GLN A 106 21.93 2.81 9.57
C GLN A 106 23.06 2.84 10.61
N TYR A 107 23.29 1.74 11.33
CA TYR A 107 24.32 1.69 12.38
C TYR A 107 25.74 1.48 11.85
N CYS A 108 25.88 0.96 10.63
CA CYS A 108 27.20 0.64 10.06
C CYS A 108 27.64 1.64 9.00
N PHE A 109 26.72 2.39 8.39
CA PHE A 109 27.07 3.33 7.33
C PHE A 109 28.00 4.45 7.85
N GLU A 110 27.58 5.17 8.89
CA GLU A 110 28.31 6.32 9.39
C GLU A 110 29.66 5.95 10.02
N PRO A 111 29.80 4.92 10.88
CA PRO A 111 31.12 4.53 11.40
C PRO A 111 32.10 4.03 10.33
N PHE A 112 31.59 3.62 9.16
CA PHE A 112 32.42 3.16 8.05
C PHE A 112 32.89 4.32 7.16
N HIS A 113 32.09 5.38 7.04
CA HIS A 113 32.35 6.51 6.14
C HIS A 113 32.77 7.80 6.85
N CYS A 114 32.59 7.91 8.17
CA CYS A 114 32.87 9.12 8.93
C CYS A 114 33.87 8.85 10.07
N ASP A 115 34.68 9.85 10.38
CA ASP A 115 35.57 9.84 11.54
C ASP A 115 34.81 10.14 12.84
N SER A 116 35.49 10.09 13.98
CA SER A 116 34.91 10.37 15.30
C SER A 116 34.46 11.82 15.50
N GLN A 117 34.79 12.72 14.56
CA GLN A 117 34.37 14.12 14.53
C GLN A 117 33.25 14.37 13.51
N GLY A 118 32.78 13.33 12.80
CA GLY A 118 31.73 13.41 11.79
C GLY A 118 32.21 13.85 10.41
N ASN A 119 33.53 13.92 10.16
CA ASN A 119 34.05 14.22 8.83
C ASN A 119 34.06 12.95 7.97
N SER A 120 33.65 13.07 6.71
CA SER A 120 33.69 11.97 5.75
C SER A 120 35.14 11.54 5.46
N LEU A 121 35.45 10.26 5.68
CA LEU A 121 36.75 9.62 5.45
C LEU A 121 37.06 9.36 3.97
N GLY A 122 36.13 9.65 3.07
CA GLY A 122 36.34 9.57 1.63
C GLY A 122 35.09 9.89 0.82
N GLN A 123 35.18 10.93 -0.01
CA GLN A 123 34.46 11.10 -1.27
C GLN A 123 35.45 11.56 -2.33
#